data_AF-A0A3S5CHL6-F1
#
_entry.id   AF-A0A3S5CHL6-F1
#
_cell.length_a   1.000
_cell.length_b   1.000
_cell.length_c   1.000
_cell.angle_alpha   90.00
_cell.angle_beta   90.00
_cell.angle_gamma   90.00
#
_symmetry.space_group_name_H-M   'P 1'
#
loop_
_entity.id
_entity.type
_entity.pdbx_description
1 polymer ?
#
loop_
_entity_poly.entity_id
_entity_poly.type
_entity_poly.pdbx_seq_one_letter_code
_entity_poly.pdbx_strand_id
1 'polypeptide(L)'
;MEEGVNEIGISHIILDNLQFILGNNVKLFEDRFMHQDRFVHRLRSFATKSGCHLTLIAHPRKEGDGEQRLTLNSLYGGAKIAQEADNILLIQQESDSAFPKKYIQFFASLNLY
;
A
#
# COMPACT_ATOMS: atom_id res chain seq x y z
N MET A 1 -5.15 -17.63 0.15
CA MET A 1 -3.88 -17.20 0.79
C MET A 1 -3.44 -18.22 1.82
N GLU A 2 -4.26 -18.54 2.83
CA GLU A 2 -3.94 -19.53 3.87
C GLU A 2 -3.57 -20.90 3.30
N GLU A 3 -4.39 -21.47 2.41
CA GLU A 3 -4.09 -22.73 1.71
C GLU A 3 -2.74 -22.68 1.00
N GLY A 4 -2.47 -21.61 0.24
CA GLY A 4 -1.20 -21.43 -0.44
C GLY A 4 0.01 -21.37 0.50
N VAL A 5 -0.12 -20.76 1.67
CA VAL A 5 0.96 -20.76 2.68
C VAL A 5 1.10 -22.12 3.34
N ASN A 6 -0.01 -22.72 3.81
CA ASN A 6 0.02 -23.92 4.64
C ASN A 6 0.29 -25.20 3.85
N GLU A 7 -0.23 -25.30 2.63
CA GLU A 7 -0.19 -26.53 1.83
C GLU A 7 0.90 -26.50 0.77
N ILE A 8 1.16 -25.32 0.19
CA ILE A 8 2.13 -25.15 -0.91
C ILE A 8 3.45 -24.54 -0.39
N GLY A 9 3.46 -23.94 0.80
CA GLY A 9 4.67 -23.32 1.38
C GLY A 9 5.00 -21.95 0.78
N ILE A 10 4.01 -21.20 0.30
CA ILE A 10 4.21 -19.83 -0.20
C ILE A 10 4.71 -18.93 0.94
N SER A 11 5.84 -18.24 0.72
CA SER A 11 6.45 -17.34 1.69
C SER A 11 6.28 -15.85 1.37
N HIS A 12 5.89 -15.50 0.14
CA HIS A 12 5.70 -14.11 -0.30
C HIS A 12 4.49 -14.02 -1.23
N ILE A 13 3.56 -13.12 -0.91
CA ILE A 13 2.39 -12.81 -1.73
C ILE A 13 2.45 -11.34 -2.15
N ILE A 14 2.22 -11.10 -3.44
CA ILE A 14 2.09 -9.76 -4.01
C ILE A 14 0.63 -9.53 -4.41
N LEU A 15 0.05 -8.44 -3.92
CA LEU A 15 -1.32 -8.03 -4.19
C LEU A 15 -1.33 -6.74 -5.01
N ASP A 16 -1.81 -6.82 -6.25
CA ASP A 16 -1.89 -5.70 -7.19
C ASP A 16 -3.26 -5.68 -7.89
N ASN A 17 -4.09 -4.64 -7.81
CA ASN A 17 -3.96 -3.35 -7.10
C ASN A 17 -5.06 -3.25 -6.03
N LEU A 18 -4.71 -2.73 -4.84
CA LEU A 18 -5.62 -2.50 -3.71
C LEU A 18 -6.96 -1.85 -4.11
N GLN A 19 -6.94 -0.88 -5.03
CA GLN A 19 -8.15 -0.19 -5.49
C GLN A 19 -9.14 -1.14 -6.19
N PHE A 20 -8.64 -2.08 -7.00
CA PHE A 20 -9.49 -3.06 -7.68
C PHE A 20 -9.99 -4.14 -6.73
N ILE A 21 -9.13 -4.58 -5.81
CA ILE A 21 -9.48 -5.62 -4.81
C ILE A 21 -10.67 -5.18 -3.94
N LEU A 22 -10.73 -3.90 -3.56
CA LEU A 22 -11.79 -3.36 -2.70
C LEU A 22 -13.08 -3.00 -3.46
N GLY A 23 -13.04 -3.02 -4.79
CA GLY A 23 -14.18 -2.74 -5.66
C GLY A 23 -14.59 -1.26 -5.70
N ASN A 24 -15.01 -0.80 -6.89
CA ASN A 24 -15.56 0.55 -7.08
C ASN A 24 -17.04 0.66 -6.65
N ASN A 25 -17.67 -0.44 -6.24
CA ASN A 25 -19.13 -0.56 -6.06
C ASN A 25 -19.65 -0.07 -4.70
N VAL A 26 -18.77 0.35 -3.79
CA VAL A 26 -19.19 0.97 -2.54
C VAL A 26 -19.68 2.40 -2.85
N LYS A 27 -20.99 2.62 -2.69
CA LYS A 27 -21.69 3.86 -3.09
C LYS A 27 -21.28 5.08 -2.27
N LEU A 28 -20.80 4.89 -1.05
CA LEU A 28 -20.34 5.96 -0.16
C LEU A 28 -18.83 5.92 0.00
N PHE A 29 -18.17 7.07 -0.11
CA PHE A 29 -16.73 7.21 0.06
C PHE A 29 -16.25 6.80 1.46
N GLU A 30 -17.02 7.12 2.50
CA GLU A 30 -16.70 6.78 3.90
C GLU A 30 -16.65 5.27 4.11
N ASP A 31 -17.65 4.54 3.60
CA ASP A 31 -17.70 3.07 3.65
C ASP A 31 -16.49 2.43 2.95
N ARG A 32 -15.98 3.05 1.89
CA ARG A 32 -14.81 2.57 1.15
C ARG A 32 -13.54 2.64 1.98
N PHE A 33 -13.29 3.77 2.65
CA PHE A 33 -12.12 3.92 3.52
C PHE A 33 -12.18 2.98 4.72
N MET A 34 -13.35 2.86 5.36
CA MET A 34 -13.51 1.89 6.44
C MET A 34 -13.33 0.43 5.97
N HIS A 35 -13.79 0.11 4.75
CA HIS A 35 -13.59 -1.22 4.17
C HIS A 35 -12.12 -1.50 3.89
N GLN A 36 -11.41 -0.51 3.33
CA GLN A 36 -9.96 -0.55 3.10
C GLN A 36 -9.19 -0.76 4.41
N ASP A 37 -9.50 0.01 5.45
CA ASP A 37 -8.83 -0.09 6.75
C ASP A 37 -9.00 -1.49 7.36
N ARG A 38 -10.22 -2.05 7.29
CA ARG A 38 -10.47 -3.44 7.73
C ARG A 38 -9.69 -4.46 6.91
N PHE A 39 -9.60 -4.26 5.59
CA PHE A 39 -8.86 -5.15 4.70
C PHE A 39 -7.36 -5.13 4.99
N VAL A 40 -6.77 -3.93 5.10
CA VAL A 40 -5.36 -3.73 5.44
C VAL A 40 -5.02 -4.35 6.79
N HIS A 41 -5.87 -4.14 7.81
CA HIS A 41 -5.68 -4.74 9.12
C HIS A 41 -5.70 -6.29 9.08
N ARG A 42 -6.56 -6.88 8.24
CA ARG A 42 -6.58 -8.34 8.03
C ARG A 42 -5.32 -8.83 7.35
N LEU A 43 -4.80 -8.10 6.34
CA LEU A 43 -3.53 -8.43 5.69
C LEU A 43 -2.36 -8.38 6.68
N ARG A 44 -2.26 -7.33 7.50
CA ARG A 44 -1.26 -7.24 8.56
C ARG A 44 -1.33 -8.42 9.52
N SER A 45 -2.54 -8.70 10.02
CA SER A 45 -2.77 -9.83 10.93
C SER A 45 -2.39 -11.17 10.30
N PHE A 46 -2.69 -11.36 9.02
CA PHE A 46 -2.30 -12.56 8.27
C PHE A 46 -0.78 -12.68 8.17
N ALA A 47 -0.07 -11.60 7.79
CA ALA A 47 1.38 -11.60 7.68
C ALA A 47 2.05 -11.95 9.03
N THR A 48 1.58 -11.34 10.13
CA THR A 48 2.08 -11.62 11.48
C THR A 48 1.85 -13.08 11.89
N LYS A 49 0.66 -13.64 11.63
CA LYS A 49 0.33 -15.01 12.05
C LYS A 49 1.01 -16.08 11.22
N SER A 50 1.12 -15.85 9.91
CA SER A 50 1.65 -16.84 8.96
C SER A 50 3.16 -16.75 8.76
N GLY A 51 3.78 -15.62 9.08
CA GLY A 51 5.16 -15.33 8.70
C GLY A 51 5.36 -15.07 7.20
N CYS A 52 4.29 -15.10 6.40
CA CYS A 52 4.34 -14.78 4.97
C CYS A 52 4.58 -13.28 4.77
N HIS A 53 5.56 -12.92 3.95
CA HIS A 53 5.78 -11.55 3.52
C HIS A 53 4.66 -11.11 2.58
N LEU A 54 4.17 -9.89 2.72
CA LEU A 54 3.17 -9.30 1.84
C LEU A 54 3.71 -8.04 1.18
N THR A 55 3.52 -7.92 -0.13
CA THR A 55 3.70 -6.66 -0.86
C THR A 55 2.36 -6.22 -1.43
N LEU A 56 1.93 -5.00 -1.11
CA LEU A 56 0.67 -4.44 -1.56
C LEU A 56 0.93 -3.25 -2.48
N ILE A 57 0.37 -3.28 -3.69
CA ILE A 57 0.45 -2.17 -4.64
C ILE A 57 -0.75 -1.25 -4.42
N ALA A 58 -0.45 0.01 -4.08
CA ALA A 58 -1.43 1.08 -3.92
C ALA A 58 -1.04 2.25 -4.83
N HIS A 59 -2.03 2.81 -5.52
CA HIS A 59 -1.82 3.99 -6.35
C HIS A 59 -1.89 5.26 -5.50
N PRO A 60 -1.21 6.34 -5.91
CA PRO A 60 -1.41 7.64 -5.29
C PRO A 60 -2.80 8.21 -5.61
N ARG A 61 -3.26 9.15 -4.79
CA ARG A 61 -4.43 9.99 -5.09
C ARG A 61 -4.12 10.84 -6.32
N LYS A 62 -5.16 11.21 -7.07
CA LYS A 62 -5.01 12.26 -8.09
C LYS A 62 -4.74 13.58 -7.37
N GLU A 63 -3.50 14.02 -7.34
CA GLU A 63 -3.14 15.37 -6.90
C GLU A 63 -3.38 16.37 -8.05
N GLY A 64 -3.60 17.65 -7.72
CA GLY A 64 -3.79 18.70 -8.72
C GLY A 64 -2.50 18.97 -9.49
N ASP A 65 -2.62 19.62 -10.66
CA ASP A 65 -1.46 20.00 -11.47
C ASP A 65 -0.47 20.85 -10.64
N GLY A 66 0.65 20.25 -10.22
CA GLY A 66 1.70 20.95 -9.48
C GLY A 66 2.47 20.10 -8.45
N GLU A 67 1.85 19.06 -7.87
CA GLU A 67 2.54 18.18 -6.93
C GLU A 67 3.17 17.00 -7.68
N GLN A 68 4.47 17.12 -8.01
CA GLN A 68 5.20 16.05 -8.70
C GLN A 68 5.78 14.99 -7.74
N ARG A 69 5.91 15.33 -6.45
CA ARG A 69 6.62 14.51 -5.47
C ARG A 69 5.66 13.79 -4.55
N LEU A 70 5.68 12.46 -4.59
CA LEU A 70 4.87 11.63 -3.72
C LEU A 70 5.34 11.75 -2.27
N THR A 71 4.37 11.93 -1.37
CA THR A 71 4.56 11.84 0.08
C THR A 71 3.70 10.70 0.64
N LEU A 72 3.81 10.42 1.95
CA LEU A 72 2.90 9.48 2.61
C LEU A 72 1.43 9.92 2.51
N ASN A 73 1.17 11.22 2.43
CA ASN A 73 -0.18 11.78 2.28
C ASN A 73 -0.74 11.56 0.87
N SER A 74 0.13 11.32 -0.11
CA SER A 74 -0.26 11.07 -1.50
C SER A 74 -0.86 9.68 -1.69
N LEU A 75 -0.82 8.77 -0.70
CA LEU A 75 -1.39 7.42 -0.81
C LEU A 75 -2.93 7.46 -0.95
N TYR A 76 -3.46 6.75 -1.96
CA TYR A 76 -4.91 6.60 -2.13
C TYR A 76 -5.46 5.63 -1.08
N GLY A 77 -6.10 6.20 -0.08
CA GLY A 77 -6.76 5.42 0.97
C GLY A 77 -6.73 6.06 2.34
N GLY A 78 -7.15 5.30 3.35
CA GLY A 78 -7.01 5.68 4.75
C GLY A 78 -5.55 5.73 5.20
N ALA A 79 -5.26 6.56 6.21
CA ALA A 79 -3.94 6.64 6.85
C ALA A 79 -3.46 5.29 7.43
N LYS A 80 -4.38 4.33 7.58
CA LYS A 80 -4.13 2.98 8.10
C LYS A 80 -3.12 2.20 7.28
N ILE A 81 -3.06 2.38 5.96
CA ILE A 81 -2.03 1.72 5.12
C ILE A 81 -0.64 2.10 5.59
N ALA A 82 -0.39 3.40 5.78
CA ALA A 82 0.91 3.88 6.20
C ALA A 82 1.26 3.49 7.65
N GLN A 83 0.24 3.31 8.51
CA GLN A 83 0.42 2.90 9.90
C GLN A 83 0.71 1.40 10.06
N GLU A 84 0.07 0.54 9.26
CA GLU A 84 0.16 -0.91 9.39
C GLU A 84 1.34 -1.51 8.58
N ALA A 85 1.82 -0.81 7.56
CA ALA A 85 2.95 -1.24 6.75
C ALA A 85 4.27 -1.12 7.51
N ASP A 86 5.10 -2.17 7.48
CA ASP A 86 6.47 -2.10 8.01
C ASP A 86 7.36 -1.20 7.15
N ASN A 87 7.18 -1.32 5.82
CA ASN A 87 7.97 -0.65 4.81
C ASN A 87 7.05 -0.03 3.75
N ILE A 88 7.37 1.18 3.31
CA ILE A 88 6.68 1.88 2.23
C ILE A 88 7.74 2.33 1.22
N LEU A 89 7.55 1.91 -0.03
CA LEU A 89 8.39 2.26 -1.16
C LEU A 89 7.60 3.17 -2.09
N LEU A 90 8.03 4.42 -2.23
CA LEU A 90 7.47 5.35 -3.21
C LEU A 90 8.36 5.37 -4.45
N ILE A 91 7.84 4.87 -5.56
CA ILE A 91 8.51 4.91 -6.87
C ILE A 91 8.19 6.27 -7.49
N GLN A 92 9.21 7.09 -7.69
CA GLN A 92 9.07 8.49 -8.11
C GLN A 92 9.94 8.81 -9.32
N GLN A 93 9.56 9.88 -10.01
CA GLN A 93 10.34 10.47 -11.09
C GLN A 93 10.51 11.97 -10.84
N GLU A 94 11.75 12.44 -10.83
CA GLU A 94 12.06 13.86 -10.81
C GLU A 94 11.98 14.41 -12.23
N SER A 95 10.97 15.23 -12.52
CA SER A 95 10.77 15.85 -13.85
C SER A 95 11.29 17.28 -13.96
N ASP A 96 11.70 17.89 -12.84
CA ASP A 96 12.14 19.30 -12.81
C ASP A 96 13.58 19.52 -13.32
N SER A 97 14.26 18.45 -13.75
CA SER A 97 15.60 18.51 -14.32
C SER A 97 15.59 18.15 -15.80
N ALA A 98 16.57 18.67 -16.56
CA ALA A 98 16.75 18.38 -17.99
C ALA A 98 16.95 16.87 -18.29
N PHE A 99 17.26 16.07 -17.26
CA PHE A 99 17.44 14.63 -17.35
C PHE A 99 16.58 13.94 -16.30
N PRO A 100 15.35 13.52 -16.64
CA PRO A 100 14.44 12.91 -15.68
C PRO A 100 15.08 11.70 -14.99
N LYS A 101 14.99 11.66 -13.65
CA LYS A 101 15.55 10.57 -12.84
C LYS A 101 14.45 9.80 -12.15
N LYS A 102 14.47 8.48 -12.28
CA LYS A 102 13.62 7.59 -11.50
C LYS A 102 14.35 7.18 -10.24
N TYR A 103 13.67 7.21 -9.12
CA TYR A 103 14.23 6.83 -7.82
C TYR A 103 13.17 6.17 -6.94
N ILE A 104 13.62 5.39 -5.97
CA ILE A 104 12.77 4.78 -4.95
C ILE A 104 13.05 5.52 -3.64
N GLN A 105 12.02 6.12 -3.06
CA GLN A 105 12.09 6.68 -1.73
C GLN A 105 11.56 5.65 -0.74
N PHE A 106 12.36 5.34 0.27
CA PHE A 106 12.04 4.36 1.30
C PHE A 106 11.60 5.05 2.58
N PHE A 107 10.48 4.59 3.14
CA PHE A 107 10.05 4.89 4.50
C PHE A 107 9.89 3.58 5.26
N ALA A 108 10.53 3.46 6.41
CA ALA A 108 10.27 2.39 7.36
C ALA A 108 9.43 2.95 8.50
N SER A 109 8.39 2.23 8.90
CA SER A 109 7.73 2.49 10.17
C SER A 109 8.65 1.95 11.26
N LEU A 110 9.57 2.80 11.74
CA LEU A 110 10.26 2.59 13.02
C LEU A 110 9.20 2.74 14.11
N ASN A 111 8.44 1.66 14.36
CA ASN A 111 7.73 1.54 15.62
C ASN A 111 8.81 1.49 16.72
N LEU A 112 9.12 2.66 17.27
CA LEU A 112 9.72 2.82 18.59
C LEU A 112 8.79 2.09 19.57
N TYR A 113 9.21 0.90 20.00
CA TYR A 113 8.64 0.23 21.17
C TYR A 113 8.91 1.07 22.42
#